data_AF-A0A2P4YKC7-F1
#
_entry.id   AF-A0A2P4YKC7-F1
#
_cell.length_a   1.000
_cell.length_b   1.000
_cell.length_c   1.000
_cell.angle_alpha   90.00
_cell.angle_beta   90.00
_cell.angle_gamma   90.00
#
_symmetry.space_group_name_H-M   'P 1'
#
loop_
_entity.id
_entity.type
_entity.pdbx_description
1 polymer ?
#
loop_
_entity_poly.entity_id
_entity_poly.type
_entity_poly.pdbx_seq_one_letter_code
_entity_poly.pdbx_strand_id
1 'polypeptide(L)'
;MLVPSTAALSITSPNDTERNNIVNATSYKITNVDRQFRVGEKYYPLNPGPTIISSLYNTTLKSQVGVLSTLDNENGSTVQATLQKMGPYKSLESFKAGYDALENAGLIDTPQAFDNSDENFGAMRLGIRGYKIKLCNDESIDAAIANHKVFVQDFSTMGQYTDSNKTQSKYAPNVVGFFCNNNANGLLLPLAIKIVDTGLTYTKEDSAGEWQLAKMALDATELNFQQMFHLVHTHMVSIPIQVEMMR
;
A
#
# COMPACT_ATOMS: atom_id res chain seq x y z
N MET A 1 -9.58 35.26 18.00
CA MET A 1 -10.19 35.12 16.66
C MET A 1 -11.34 34.14 16.79
N LEU A 2 -12.54 34.57 16.45
CA LEU A 2 -13.77 33.77 16.51
C LEU A 2 -13.70 32.69 15.43
N VAL A 3 -13.77 31.42 15.82
CA VAL A 3 -14.05 30.32 14.90
C VAL A 3 -15.56 30.35 14.66
N PRO A 4 -16.07 30.64 13.44
CA PRO A 4 -17.51 30.64 13.20
C PRO A 4 -18.00 29.19 13.25
N SER A 5 -18.90 28.89 14.18
CA SER A 5 -19.39 27.55 14.48
C SER A 5 -20.53 27.04 13.58
N THR A 6 -20.91 27.73 12.50
CA THR A 6 -21.98 27.25 11.59
C THR A 6 -21.86 27.82 10.17
N ALA A 7 -20.77 27.54 9.46
CA ALA A 7 -20.76 27.77 8.01
C ALA A 7 -21.52 26.65 7.30
N ALA A 8 -22.79 26.87 6.97
CA ALA A 8 -23.53 25.96 6.10
C ALA A 8 -22.98 26.07 4.67
N LEU A 9 -22.70 24.92 4.03
CA LEU A 9 -22.27 24.89 2.64
C LEU A 9 -23.40 25.45 1.74
N SER A 10 -23.03 26.27 0.76
CA SER A 10 -23.98 26.88 -0.19
C SER A 10 -23.39 26.96 -1.59
N ILE A 11 -24.24 26.86 -2.61
CA ILE A 11 -23.86 27.03 -4.01
C ILE A 11 -23.62 28.51 -4.35
N THR A 12 -22.82 28.77 -5.38
CA THR A 12 -22.47 30.13 -5.82
C THR A 12 -23.70 30.89 -6.34
N SER A 13 -23.75 32.21 -6.07
CA SER A 13 -24.69 33.16 -6.65
C SER A 13 -23.89 34.24 -7.40
N PRO A 14 -24.29 34.65 -8.63
CA PRO A 14 -23.60 35.69 -9.39
C PRO A 14 -23.46 37.03 -8.64
N ASN A 15 -24.31 37.29 -7.65
CA ASN A 15 -24.32 38.53 -6.87
C ASN A 15 -23.55 38.42 -5.53
N ASP A 16 -22.92 37.28 -5.23
CA ASP A 16 -22.14 37.06 -4.01
C ASP A 16 -20.73 37.65 -4.18
N THR A 17 -20.65 38.98 -4.14
CA THR A 17 -19.41 39.74 -4.32
C THR A 17 -18.37 39.41 -3.23
N GLU A 18 -18.81 39.11 -2.01
CA GLU A 18 -17.90 38.74 -0.91
C GLU A 18 -17.19 37.42 -1.18
N ARG A 19 -17.94 36.37 -1.56
CA ARG A 19 -17.34 35.08 -1.95
C ARG A 19 -16.41 35.23 -3.15
N ASN A 20 -16.84 35.95 -4.19
CA ASN A 20 -16.03 36.18 -5.39
C ASN A 20 -14.70 36.87 -5.04
N ASN A 21 -14.73 37.86 -4.13
CA ASN A 21 -13.52 38.53 -3.66
C ASN A 21 -12.61 37.59 -2.87
N ILE A 22 -13.16 36.72 -2.02
CA ILE A 22 -12.38 35.72 -1.27
C ILE A 22 -11.68 34.76 -2.24
N VAL A 23 -12.41 34.16 -3.19
CA VAL A 23 -11.84 33.24 -4.20
C VAL A 23 -10.75 33.93 -5.00
N ASN A 24 -10.99 35.14 -5.52
CA ASN A 24 -9.98 35.89 -6.26
C ASN A 24 -8.73 36.18 -5.40
N ALA A 25 -8.93 36.50 -4.12
CA ALA A 25 -7.83 36.75 -3.18
C ALA A 25 -7.06 35.49 -2.76
N THR A 26 -7.59 34.27 -2.95
CA THR A 26 -6.95 33.00 -2.61
C THR A 26 -6.37 32.25 -3.81
N SER A 27 -6.96 32.41 -5.00
CA SER A 27 -6.58 31.66 -6.21
C SER A 27 -5.10 31.71 -6.58
N TYR A 28 -4.44 32.85 -6.32
CA TYR A 28 -3.01 33.04 -6.61
C TYR A 28 -2.08 32.73 -5.42
N LYS A 29 -2.62 32.34 -4.25
CA LYS A 29 -1.83 32.09 -3.03
C LYS A 29 -1.24 30.68 -2.94
N ILE A 30 -1.48 29.85 -3.96
CA ILE A 30 -0.88 28.52 -4.07
C ILE A 30 -0.09 28.46 -5.38
N THR A 31 1.23 28.51 -5.29
CA THR A 31 2.14 28.36 -6.44
C THR A 31 2.66 26.94 -6.50
N ASN A 32 2.62 26.31 -7.68
CA ASN A 32 3.25 25.01 -7.89
C ASN A 32 4.74 25.19 -8.19
N VAL A 33 5.56 24.30 -7.62
CA VAL A 33 7.00 24.20 -7.86
C VAL A 33 7.33 22.81 -8.37
N ASP A 34 8.43 22.69 -9.11
CA ASP A 34 8.98 21.39 -9.47
C ASP A 34 9.34 20.62 -8.21
N ARG A 35 8.97 19.33 -8.18
CA ARG A 35 9.21 18.46 -7.04
C ARG A 35 10.03 17.26 -7.48
N GLN A 36 10.87 16.80 -6.56
CA GLN A 36 11.67 15.61 -6.77
C GLN A 36 11.61 14.73 -5.52
N PHE A 37 11.59 13.41 -5.74
CA PHE A 37 11.69 12.41 -4.68
C PHE A 37 13.07 11.79 -4.71
N ARG A 38 13.78 11.82 -3.59
CA ARG A 38 15.12 11.23 -3.48
C ARG A 38 15.01 9.77 -3.03
N VAL A 39 15.58 8.87 -3.83
CA VAL A 39 15.77 7.46 -3.45
C VAL A 39 17.25 7.13 -3.57
N GLY A 40 17.92 6.94 -2.42
CA GLY A 40 19.37 6.82 -2.37
C GLY A 40 20.05 8.10 -2.87
N GLU A 41 20.82 7.99 -3.95
CA GLU A 41 21.50 9.11 -4.59
C GLU A 41 20.75 9.69 -5.81
N LYS A 42 19.68 9.02 -6.25
CA LYS A 42 18.93 9.42 -7.44
C LYS A 42 17.72 10.26 -7.08
N TYR A 43 17.49 11.32 -7.85
CA TYR A 43 16.30 12.15 -7.78
C TYR A 43 15.34 11.77 -8.91
N TYR A 44 14.09 11.51 -8.54
CA TYR A 44 13.01 11.20 -9.46
C TYR A 44 12.08 12.41 -9.56
N PRO A 45 11.79 12.92 -10.77
CA PRO A 45 10.84 14.02 -10.92
C PRO A 45 9.44 13.56 -10.49
N LEU A 46 8.74 14.43 -9.77
CA LEU A 46 7.33 14.29 -9.44
C LEU A 46 6.54 15.35 -10.18
N ASN A 47 5.22 15.17 -10.29
CA ASN A 47 4.33 16.22 -10.76
C ASN A 47 4.57 17.50 -9.96
N PRO A 48 4.66 18.67 -10.62
CA PRO A 48 4.69 19.95 -9.94
C PRO A 48 3.56 20.03 -8.93
N GLY A 49 3.84 20.64 -7.79
CA GLY A 49 2.85 20.72 -6.72
C GLY A 49 3.09 21.90 -5.81
N PRO A 50 2.16 22.15 -4.88
CA PRO A 50 2.12 23.37 -4.11
C PRO A 50 3.41 23.53 -3.30
N THR A 51 3.99 24.72 -3.32
CA THR A 51 5.14 25.03 -2.47
C THR A 51 4.79 24.80 -1.01
N ILE A 52 5.69 24.18 -0.27
CA ILE A 52 5.59 24.00 1.19
C ILE A 52 6.12 25.21 1.95
N ILE A 53 6.55 26.29 1.27
CA ILE A 53 7.08 27.50 1.90
C ILE A 53 6.03 28.61 1.76
N SER A 54 5.50 29.09 2.88
CA SER A 54 4.60 30.25 2.99
C SER A 54 3.36 30.24 2.08
N SER A 55 2.85 29.07 1.67
CA SER A 55 1.60 28.94 0.91
C SER A 55 0.40 28.70 1.82
N LEU A 56 -0.79 28.98 1.27
CA LEU A 56 -2.06 28.57 1.88
C LEU A 56 -2.08 27.05 2.14
N TYR A 57 -1.58 26.26 1.19
CA TYR A 57 -1.48 24.80 1.30
C TYR A 57 -0.63 24.34 2.51
N ASN A 58 0.55 24.91 2.70
CA ASN A 58 1.43 24.57 3.82
C ASN A 58 0.80 24.91 5.18
N THR A 59 0.10 26.05 5.25
CA THR A 59 -0.59 26.47 6.48
C THR A 59 -1.68 25.47 6.86
N THR A 60 -2.49 25.07 5.88
CA THR A 60 -3.51 24.04 6.05
C THR A 60 -2.90 22.71 6.47
N LEU A 61 -1.86 22.22 5.78
CA LEU A 61 -1.19 20.97 6.15
C LEU A 61 -0.63 21.01 7.58
N LYS A 62 0.06 22.08 7.97
CA LYS A 62 0.61 22.22 9.34
C LYS A 62 -0.49 22.19 10.40
N SER A 63 -1.64 22.81 10.13
CA SER A 63 -2.79 22.75 11.05
C SER A 63 -3.31 21.33 11.23
N GLN A 64 -3.32 20.53 10.16
CA GLN A 64 -3.73 19.12 10.21
C GLN A 64 -2.68 18.25 10.90
N VAL A 65 -1.39 18.46 10.60
CA VAL A 65 -0.29 17.72 11.24
C VAL A 65 -0.29 17.93 12.75
N GLY A 66 -0.56 19.15 13.24
CA GLY A 66 -0.68 19.40 14.68
C GLY A 66 -1.78 18.57 15.34
N VAL A 67 -2.89 18.32 14.64
CA VAL A 67 -3.96 17.42 15.09
C VAL A 67 -3.48 15.97 15.04
N LEU A 68 -2.79 15.55 13.97
CA LEU A 68 -2.29 14.18 13.84
C LEU A 68 -1.22 13.83 14.89
N SER A 69 -0.36 14.76 15.29
CA SER A 69 0.62 14.51 16.36
C SER A 69 -0.02 14.24 17.72
N THR A 70 -1.29 14.60 17.92
CA THR A 70 -2.05 14.21 19.12
C THR A 70 -2.63 12.80 19.03
N LEU A 71 -2.48 12.12 17.89
CA LEU A 71 -2.89 10.74 17.65
C LEU A 71 -1.72 9.75 17.68
N ASP A 72 -0.54 10.20 18.11
CA ASP A 72 0.60 9.31 18.32
C ASP A 72 0.18 8.18 19.28
N ASN A 73 0.53 6.94 18.93
CA ASN A 73 0.23 5.80 19.77
C ASN A 73 1.08 5.85 21.04
N GLU A 74 0.47 6.32 22.14
CA GLU A 74 1.11 6.43 23.46
C GLU A 74 1.70 5.09 23.95
N ASN A 75 1.20 3.96 23.43
CA ASN A 75 1.66 2.62 23.78
C ASN A 75 2.88 2.13 22.97
N GLY A 76 3.46 2.94 22.08
CA GLY A 76 4.57 2.50 21.21
C GLY A 76 5.73 1.85 21.96
N SER A 77 6.15 2.43 23.08
CA SER A 77 7.20 1.89 23.95
C SER A 77 6.79 0.56 24.61
N THR A 78 5.53 0.44 25.03
CA THR A 78 4.98 -0.77 25.65
C THR A 78 4.91 -1.92 24.64
N VAL A 79 4.48 -1.63 23.41
CA VAL A 79 4.47 -2.58 22.29
C VAL A 79 5.88 -3.10 22.03
N GLN A 80 6.86 -2.20 21.90
CA GLN A 80 8.25 -2.57 21.66
C GLN A 80 8.80 -3.47 22.77
N ALA A 81 8.61 -3.09 24.03
CA ALA A 81 9.09 -3.86 25.18
C ALA A 81 8.45 -5.26 25.24
N THR A 82 7.16 -5.36 24.92
CA THR A 82 6.43 -6.64 24.88
C THR A 82 7.03 -7.56 23.82
N LEU A 83 7.21 -7.08 22.60
CA LEU A 83 7.82 -7.87 21.52
C LEU A 83 9.25 -8.30 21.87
N GLN A 84 10.08 -7.41 22.39
CA GLN A 84 11.45 -7.75 22.79
C GLN A 84 11.50 -8.87 23.84
N LYS A 85 10.57 -8.86 24.80
CA LYS A 85 10.47 -9.89 25.84
C LYS A 85 9.99 -11.25 25.31
N MET A 86 9.16 -11.24 24.27
CA MET A 86 8.58 -12.47 23.68
C MET A 86 9.52 -13.18 22.70
N GLY A 87 10.63 -12.56 22.32
CA GLY A 87 11.68 -13.21 21.54
C GLY A 87 12.36 -14.37 22.30
N PRO A 88 13.16 -15.21 21.63
CA PRO A 88 13.57 -15.08 20.23
C PRO A 88 12.52 -15.61 19.23
N TYR A 89 12.39 -14.92 18.11
CA TYR A 89 11.46 -15.30 17.03
C TYR A 89 12.12 -16.24 16.03
N LYS A 90 11.88 -17.55 16.17
CA LYS A 90 12.53 -18.62 15.38
C LYS A 90 11.56 -19.44 14.53
N SER A 91 10.26 -19.20 14.68
CA SER A 91 9.20 -19.86 13.92
C SER A 91 7.99 -18.94 13.75
N LEU A 92 7.10 -19.25 12.82
CA LEU A 92 5.85 -18.50 12.62
C LEU A 92 5.03 -18.42 13.92
N GLU A 93 4.97 -19.51 14.68
CA GLU A 93 4.26 -19.60 15.96
C GLU A 93 4.87 -18.67 17.00
N SER A 94 6.20 -18.55 17.05
CA SER A 94 6.86 -17.61 17.96
C SER A 94 6.58 -16.15 17.60
N PHE A 95 6.48 -15.83 16.29
CA PHE A 95 6.06 -14.50 15.84
C PHE A 95 4.60 -14.23 16.23
N LYS A 96 3.70 -15.20 15.99
CA LYS A 96 2.28 -15.09 16.34
C LYS A 96 2.10 -14.90 17.84
N ALA A 97 2.81 -15.66 18.68
CA ALA A 97 2.75 -15.54 20.14
C ALA A 97 3.12 -14.12 20.63
N GLY A 98 4.03 -13.43 19.94
CA GLY A 98 4.35 -12.04 20.21
C GLY A 98 3.15 -11.11 19.99
N TYR A 99 2.41 -11.30 18.90
CA TYR A 99 1.19 -10.53 18.61
C TYR A 99 0.01 -10.93 19.49
N ASP A 100 -0.14 -12.23 19.80
CA ASP A 100 -1.16 -12.69 20.76
C ASP A 100 -0.95 -12.02 22.13
N ALA A 101 0.29 -11.81 22.57
CA ALA A 101 0.59 -11.09 23.80
C ALA A 101 0.19 -9.59 23.72
N LEU A 102 0.37 -8.95 22.56
CA LEU A 102 -0.06 -7.57 22.34
C LEU A 102 -1.58 -7.45 22.33
N GLU A 103 -2.27 -8.39 21.69
CA GLU A 103 -3.74 -8.43 21.61
C GLU A 103 -4.35 -8.66 22.99
N ASN A 104 -3.82 -9.61 23.76
CA ASN A 104 -4.26 -9.86 25.14
C ASN A 104 -4.03 -8.66 26.07
N ALA A 105 -3.05 -7.81 25.77
CA ALA A 105 -2.80 -6.56 26.47
C ALA A 105 -3.67 -5.39 25.96
N GLY A 106 -4.53 -5.63 24.96
CA GLY A 106 -5.37 -4.60 24.34
C GLY A 106 -4.59 -3.55 23.54
N LEU A 107 -3.40 -3.91 23.04
CA LEU A 107 -2.49 -2.96 22.38
C LEU A 107 -2.60 -3.00 20.86
N ILE A 108 -2.49 -4.19 20.27
CA ILE A 108 -2.51 -4.42 18.82
C ILE A 108 -3.19 -5.75 18.57
N ASP A 109 -4.22 -5.76 17.73
CA ASP A 109 -4.90 -6.98 17.31
C ASP A 109 -3.94 -7.92 16.57
N THR A 110 -4.14 -9.23 16.71
CA THR A 110 -3.29 -10.20 16.01
C THR A 110 -3.52 -10.06 14.50
N PRO A 111 -2.46 -9.82 13.70
CA PRO A 111 -2.59 -9.66 12.26
C PRO A 111 -3.23 -10.88 11.60
N GLN A 112 -4.24 -10.65 10.77
CA GLN A 112 -4.82 -11.69 9.90
C GLN A 112 -3.78 -12.29 8.93
N ALA A 113 -2.64 -11.62 8.72
CA ALA A 113 -1.52 -12.14 7.93
C ALA A 113 -0.88 -13.41 8.53
N PHE A 114 -1.18 -13.77 9.79
CA PHE A 114 -0.78 -15.05 10.37
C PHE A 114 -1.62 -16.23 9.86
N ASP A 115 -2.80 -15.98 9.27
CA ASP A 115 -3.50 -16.98 8.48
C ASP A 115 -2.79 -17.10 7.12
N ASN A 116 -1.91 -18.08 7.02
CA ASN A 116 -1.16 -18.36 5.80
C ASN A 116 -1.83 -19.44 4.92
N SER A 117 -3.10 -19.73 5.13
CA SER A 117 -3.88 -20.63 4.27
C SER A 117 -3.90 -20.14 2.81
N ASP A 118 -4.08 -21.07 1.88
CA ASP A 118 -4.18 -20.73 0.46
C ASP A 118 -5.47 -19.95 0.17
N GLU A 119 -6.53 -20.22 0.93
CA GLU A 119 -7.79 -19.49 0.93
C GLU A 119 -7.60 -18.03 1.31
N ASN A 120 -6.98 -17.74 2.46
CA ASN A 120 -6.72 -16.35 2.87
C ASN A 120 -5.73 -15.68 1.91
N PHE A 121 -4.68 -16.40 1.50
CA PHE A 121 -3.68 -15.89 0.56
C PHE A 121 -4.31 -15.42 -0.75
N GLY A 122 -5.23 -16.20 -1.31
CA GLY A 122 -5.99 -15.82 -2.51
C GLY A 122 -7.06 -14.76 -2.22
N ALA A 123 -7.81 -14.85 -1.12
CA ALA A 123 -8.84 -13.88 -0.75
C ALA A 123 -8.27 -12.46 -0.59
N MET A 124 -7.08 -12.30 -0.03
CA MET A 124 -6.40 -11.00 0.06
C MET A 124 -6.24 -10.32 -1.31
N ARG A 125 -6.07 -11.09 -2.40
CA ARG A 125 -5.95 -10.55 -3.77
C ARG A 125 -7.26 -10.04 -4.37
N LEU A 126 -8.39 -10.36 -3.73
CA LEU A 126 -9.68 -9.76 -4.07
C LEU A 126 -9.99 -8.51 -3.21
N GLY A 127 -9.11 -8.18 -2.26
CA GLY A 127 -9.24 -7.02 -1.38
C GLY A 127 -7.97 -6.19 -1.35
N ILE A 128 -7.34 -6.11 -0.16
CA ILE A 128 -6.21 -5.22 0.12
C ILE A 128 -4.95 -5.52 -0.72
N ARG A 129 -4.90 -6.68 -1.39
CA ARG A 129 -3.80 -7.15 -2.25
C ARG A 129 -4.16 -7.32 -3.72
N GLY A 130 -5.16 -6.61 -4.22
CA GLY A 130 -5.68 -6.83 -5.58
C GLY A 130 -5.11 -5.96 -6.70
N TYR A 131 -4.27 -4.96 -6.41
CA TYR A 131 -4.00 -3.88 -7.38
C TYR A 131 -3.40 -4.29 -8.74
N LYS A 132 -2.78 -5.48 -8.83
CA LYS A 132 -2.15 -5.97 -10.06
C LYS A 132 -2.70 -7.31 -10.55
N ILE A 133 -3.77 -7.83 -9.93
CA ILE A 133 -4.38 -9.07 -10.39
C ILE A 133 -5.09 -8.83 -11.72
N LYS A 134 -4.85 -9.70 -12.70
CA LYS A 134 -5.47 -9.62 -14.03
C LYS A 134 -5.96 -10.98 -14.44
N LEU A 135 -7.16 -11.03 -15.01
CA LEU A 135 -7.69 -12.22 -15.64
C LEU A 135 -6.89 -12.53 -16.91
N CYS A 136 -6.46 -13.78 -17.07
CA CYS A 136 -5.94 -14.27 -18.34
C CYS A 136 -7.05 -14.20 -19.41
N ASN A 137 -6.71 -13.66 -20.57
CA ASN A 137 -7.55 -13.74 -21.76
C ASN A 137 -7.13 -15.00 -22.53
N ASP A 138 -8.00 -16.00 -22.58
CA ASP A 138 -7.65 -17.30 -23.14
C ASP A 138 -8.21 -17.50 -24.55
N GLU A 139 -7.51 -18.19 -25.45
CA GLU A 139 -7.66 -19.64 -25.62
C GLU A 139 -6.37 -20.48 -25.47
N SER A 140 -5.33 -19.98 -24.78
CA SER A 140 -4.44 -20.89 -24.01
C SER A 140 -3.49 -20.20 -23.00
N ILE A 141 -3.83 -20.27 -21.71
CA ILE A 141 -3.10 -21.09 -20.74
C ILE A 141 -4.06 -22.24 -20.37
N ASP A 142 -3.85 -23.42 -20.93
CA ASP A 142 -4.80 -24.02 -21.91
C ASP A 142 -6.32 -23.82 -21.64
N ALA A 143 -6.88 -22.81 -22.33
CA ALA A 143 -8.21 -22.22 -22.13
C ALA A 143 -8.50 -21.77 -20.68
N ALA A 144 -7.58 -21.02 -20.06
CA ALA A 144 -7.45 -20.72 -18.63
C ALA A 144 -7.82 -21.92 -17.77
N ILE A 145 -7.17 -23.03 -18.10
CA ILE A 145 -7.50 -24.41 -17.75
C ILE A 145 -8.98 -24.55 -17.44
N ALA A 146 -9.64 -24.49 -18.59
CA ALA A 146 -11.04 -24.55 -18.93
C ALA A 146 -11.97 -23.77 -18.00
N ASN A 147 -11.77 -22.45 -17.98
CA ASN A 147 -12.80 -21.47 -17.65
C ASN A 147 -13.28 -21.37 -16.21
N HIS A 148 -12.56 -21.98 -15.27
CA HIS A 148 -12.54 -21.44 -13.92
C HIS A 148 -11.30 -20.56 -13.66
N LYS A 149 -10.89 -19.93 -14.78
CA LYS A 149 -10.34 -18.59 -14.95
C LYS A 149 -9.10 -18.31 -14.09
N VAL A 150 -7.97 -18.40 -14.77
CA VAL A 150 -6.66 -18.10 -14.22
C VAL A 150 -6.47 -16.59 -14.11
N PHE A 151 -5.95 -16.16 -12.97
CA PHE A 151 -5.53 -14.80 -12.73
C PHE A 151 -4.03 -14.75 -12.55
N VAL A 152 -3.41 -13.69 -13.05
CA VAL A 152 -1.97 -13.48 -12.96
C VAL A 152 -1.70 -12.19 -12.20
N GLN A 153 -0.73 -12.28 -11.31
CA GLN A 153 -0.12 -11.15 -10.65
C GLN A 153 1.37 -11.11 -11.02
N ASP A 154 1.71 -10.24 -11.95
CA ASP A 154 3.03 -10.19 -12.56
C ASP A 154 3.92 -9.12 -11.91
N PHE A 155 4.94 -9.54 -11.17
CA PHE A 155 6.01 -8.68 -10.64
C PHE A 155 7.39 -9.09 -11.17
N SER A 156 7.45 -9.67 -12.38
CA SER A 156 8.67 -10.19 -13.01
C SER A 156 9.78 -9.16 -13.25
N THR A 157 9.48 -7.87 -13.08
CA THR A 157 10.42 -6.76 -13.26
C THR A 157 10.64 -5.94 -11.99
N MET A 158 10.07 -6.31 -10.84
CA MET A 158 10.17 -5.49 -9.62
C MET A 158 11.55 -5.53 -8.98
N GLY A 159 12.28 -6.63 -9.14
CA GLY A 159 13.64 -6.82 -8.63
C GLY A 159 14.63 -5.78 -9.16
N GLN A 160 14.37 -5.17 -10.33
CA GLN A 160 15.20 -4.10 -10.90
C GLN A 160 15.29 -2.84 -10.02
N TYR A 161 14.35 -2.67 -9.08
CA TYR A 161 14.30 -1.54 -8.16
C TYR A 161 14.98 -1.83 -6.81
N THR A 162 15.56 -3.02 -6.64
CA THR A 162 16.35 -3.35 -5.46
C THR A 162 17.64 -2.53 -5.45
N ASP A 163 17.95 -1.91 -4.32
CA ASP A 163 19.23 -1.21 -4.12
C ASP A 163 20.40 -2.21 -4.23
N SER A 164 21.22 -2.04 -5.26
CA SER A 164 22.38 -2.90 -5.55
C SER A 164 23.38 -2.96 -4.39
N ASN A 165 23.42 -1.94 -3.54
CA ASN A 165 24.32 -1.87 -2.38
C ASN A 165 23.78 -2.59 -1.14
N LYS A 166 22.54 -3.08 -1.18
CA LYS A 166 21.85 -3.71 -0.03
C LYS A 166 21.39 -5.14 -0.30
N THR A 167 21.71 -5.70 -1.46
CA THR A 167 21.30 -7.04 -1.93
C THR A 167 21.67 -8.17 -0.97
N GLN A 168 22.73 -8.03 -0.18
CA GLN A 168 23.12 -9.01 0.84
C GLN A 168 22.22 -9.01 2.09
N SER A 169 21.40 -7.97 2.27
CA SER A 169 20.58 -7.75 3.48
C SER A 169 19.10 -7.50 3.21
N LYS A 170 18.74 -7.18 1.95
CA LYS A 170 17.38 -6.90 1.49
C LYS A 170 17.22 -7.49 0.10
N TYR A 171 16.17 -8.28 -0.10
CA TYR A 171 15.88 -8.93 -1.37
C TYR A 171 14.38 -8.91 -1.63
N ALA A 172 13.99 -8.37 -2.78
CA ALA A 172 12.65 -8.47 -3.33
C ALA A 172 12.75 -9.20 -4.69
N PRO A 173 12.24 -10.44 -4.80
CA PRO A 173 12.40 -11.23 -6.01
C PRO A 173 11.61 -10.68 -7.19
N ASN A 174 12.08 -10.94 -8.40
CA ASN A 174 11.19 -10.95 -9.56
C ASN A 174 10.28 -12.17 -9.47
N VAL A 175 8.97 -11.95 -9.37
CA VAL A 175 8.02 -13.03 -9.04
C VAL A 175 6.72 -12.89 -9.81
N VAL A 176 6.12 -14.02 -10.19
CA VAL A 176 4.81 -14.07 -10.85
C VAL A 176 3.93 -15.05 -10.10
N GLY A 177 2.77 -14.59 -9.62
CA GLY A 177 1.74 -15.42 -9.00
C GLY A 177 0.66 -15.79 -10.00
N PHE A 178 0.27 -17.05 -10.01
CA PHE A 178 -0.85 -17.60 -10.77
C PHE A 178 -1.92 -18.06 -9.80
N PHE A 179 -3.16 -17.70 -10.05
CA PHE A 179 -4.32 -18.03 -9.22
C PHE A 179 -5.44 -18.57 -10.10
N CYS A 180 -6.37 -19.32 -9.53
CA CYS A 180 -7.51 -19.88 -10.23
C CYS A 180 -8.77 -19.73 -9.36
N ASN A 181 -9.91 -19.46 -9.98
CA ASN A 181 -11.18 -19.47 -9.27
C ASN A 181 -11.62 -20.94 -9.05
N ASN A 182 -11.82 -21.33 -7.80
CA ASN A 182 -12.50 -22.55 -7.45
C ASN A 182 -14.00 -22.25 -7.25
N ASN A 183 -14.80 -22.31 -8.31
CA ASN A 183 -16.23 -22.00 -8.19
C ASN A 183 -17.11 -23.09 -7.58
N ALA A 184 -16.56 -24.22 -7.12
CA ALA A 184 -17.31 -25.03 -6.16
C ALA A 184 -17.49 -24.29 -4.83
N ASN A 185 -16.48 -23.50 -4.41
CA ASN A 185 -16.46 -22.80 -3.14
C ASN A 185 -16.47 -21.26 -3.28
N GLY A 186 -16.40 -20.74 -4.51
CA GLY A 186 -16.34 -19.31 -4.79
C GLY A 186 -15.04 -18.65 -4.32
N LEU A 187 -13.94 -19.42 -4.23
CA LEU A 187 -12.67 -18.96 -3.70
C LEU A 187 -11.66 -18.72 -4.81
N LEU A 188 -10.89 -17.63 -4.72
CA LEU A 188 -9.67 -17.48 -5.50
C LEU A 188 -8.55 -18.24 -4.77
N LEU A 189 -7.91 -19.21 -5.43
CA LEU A 189 -6.85 -20.02 -4.85
C LEU A 189 -5.54 -19.85 -5.63
N PRO A 190 -4.37 -19.84 -4.96
CA PRO A 190 -3.08 -19.87 -5.64
C PRO A 190 -2.88 -21.20 -6.37
N LEU A 191 -2.47 -21.12 -7.63
CA LEU A 191 -2.17 -22.26 -8.49
C LEU A 191 -0.67 -22.54 -8.52
N ALA A 192 0.13 -21.49 -8.74
CA ALA A 192 1.58 -21.58 -8.83
C ALA A 192 2.23 -20.22 -8.56
N ILE A 193 3.50 -20.22 -8.14
CA ILE A 193 4.30 -19.02 -7.98
C ILE A 193 5.66 -19.26 -8.62
N LYS A 194 6.01 -18.43 -9.62
CA LYS A 194 7.32 -18.47 -10.28
C LYS A 194 8.24 -17.43 -9.67
N ILE A 195 9.36 -17.85 -9.09
CA ILE A 195 10.46 -16.96 -8.76
C ILE A 195 11.33 -16.85 -10.02
N VAL A 196 11.17 -15.75 -10.74
CA VAL A 196 11.78 -15.54 -12.06
C VAL A 196 13.30 -15.59 -11.97
N ASP A 197 13.88 -15.03 -10.90
CA ASP A 197 15.33 -14.98 -10.69
C ASP A 197 16.00 -16.36 -10.62
N THR A 198 15.28 -17.38 -10.12
CA THR A 198 15.80 -18.74 -9.98
C THR A 198 15.33 -19.67 -11.09
N GLY A 199 14.34 -19.26 -11.89
CA GLY A 199 13.66 -20.10 -12.88
C GLY A 199 12.72 -21.14 -12.26
N LEU A 200 12.61 -21.21 -10.93
CA LEU A 200 11.80 -22.19 -10.21
C LEU A 200 10.32 -21.77 -10.17
N THR A 201 9.45 -22.76 -10.30
CA THR A 201 7.99 -22.61 -10.14
C THR A 201 7.53 -23.51 -9.01
N TYR A 202 6.92 -22.91 -8.00
CA TYR A 202 6.42 -23.58 -6.81
C TYR A 202 4.90 -23.74 -6.88
N THR A 203 4.41 -24.79 -6.24
CA THR A 203 3.00 -25.17 -6.15
C THR A 203 2.72 -25.72 -4.74
N LYS A 204 1.45 -25.99 -4.44
CA LYS A 204 1.04 -26.70 -3.22
C LYS A 204 1.55 -28.15 -3.10
N GLU A 205 2.10 -28.72 -4.18
CA GLU A 205 2.67 -30.07 -4.18
C GLU A 205 4.14 -30.09 -3.70
N ASP A 206 4.79 -28.91 -3.64
CA ASP A 206 6.10 -28.76 -3.01
C ASP A 206 6.00 -28.88 -1.47
N SER A 207 7.15 -28.93 -0.78
CA SER A 207 7.11 -28.98 0.68
C SER A 207 6.43 -27.74 1.27
N ALA A 208 5.79 -27.87 2.43
CA ALA A 208 5.08 -26.77 3.08
C ALA A 208 5.96 -25.52 3.30
N GLY A 209 7.25 -25.73 3.60
CA GLY A 209 8.22 -24.64 3.76
C GLY A 209 8.54 -23.93 2.45
N GLU A 210 8.70 -24.67 1.35
CA GLU A 210 8.96 -24.11 0.01
C GLU A 210 7.74 -23.35 -0.52
N TRP A 211 6.54 -23.92 -0.37
CA TRP A 211 5.31 -23.25 -0.77
C TRP A 211 5.08 -21.96 0.04
N GLN A 212 5.31 -22.01 1.35
CA GLN A 212 5.23 -20.82 2.21
C GLN A 212 6.28 -19.76 1.81
N LEU A 213 7.51 -20.17 1.48
CA LEU A 213 8.55 -19.27 1.00
C LEU A 213 8.13 -18.56 -0.29
N ALA A 214 7.54 -19.29 -1.25
CA ALA A 214 7.05 -18.73 -2.50
C ALA A 214 5.91 -17.71 -2.26
N LYS A 215 4.98 -18.01 -1.35
CA LYS A 215 3.93 -17.07 -0.94
C LYS A 215 4.49 -15.80 -0.30
N MET A 216 5.47 -15.93 0.60
CA MET A 216 6.16 -14.79 1.21
C MET A 216 6.92 -13.94 0.19
N ALA A 217 7.55 -14.57 -0.81
CA ALA A 217 8.24 -13.88 -1.90
C ALA A 217 7.27 -13.00 -2.72
N LEU A 218 6.09 -13.53 -3.04
CA LEU A 218 5.04 -12.77 -3.73
C LEU A 218 4.52 -11.62 -2.86
N ASP A 219 4.19 -11.91 -1.60
CA ASP A 219 3.70 -10.92 -0.62
C ASP A 219 4.68 -9.76 -0.39
N ALA A 220 5.96 -10.05 -0.20
CA ALA A 220 6.97 -9.04 0.04
C ALA A 220 7.14 -8.11 -1.17
N THR A 221 7.15 -8.67 -2.38
CA THR A 221 7.28 -7.89 -3.62
C THR A 221 6.03 -7.04 -3.86
N GLU A 222 4.87 -7.64 -3.64
CA GLU A 222 3.59 -6.96 -3.74
C GLU A 222 3.48 -5.78 -2.78
N LEU A 223 3.84 -5.95 -1.51
CA LEU A 223 3.75 -4.87 -0.52
C LEU A 223 4.56 -3.64 -0.96
N ASN A 224 5.78 -3.86 -1.47
CA ASN A 224 6.61 -2.78 -2.00
C ASN A 224 5.95 -2.10 -3.21
N PHE A 225 5.40 -2.88 -4.14
CA PHE A 225 4.65 -2.34 -5.26
C PHE A 225 3.46 -1.50 -4.80
N GLN A 226 2.68 -1.97 -3.83
CA GLN A 226 1.49 -1.29 -3.34
C GLN A 226 1.80 0.08 -2.72
N GLN A 227 2.88 0.20 -1.95
CA GLN A 227 3.25 1.50 -1.37
C GLN A 227 3.56 2.53 -2.46
N MET A 228 4.26 2.12 -3.52
CA MET A 228 4.56 3.00 -4.65
C MET A 228 3.33 3.25 -5.53
N PHE A 229 2.51 2.24 -5.75
CA PHE A 229 1.25 2.37 -6.47
C PHE A 229 0.32 3.35 -5.77
N HIS A 230 0.18 3.27 -4.45
CA HIS A 230 -0.59 4.18 -3.61
C HIS A 230 -0.08 5.62 -3.70
N LEU A 231 1.24 5.82 -3.64
CA LEU A 231 1.84 7.14 -3.85
C LEU A 231 1.41 7.74 -5.19
N VAL A 232 1.50 6.97 -6.27
CA VAL A 232 1.19 7.46 -7.62
C VAL A 232 -0.31 7.65 -7.83
N HIS A 233 -1.13 6.63 -7.57
CA HIS A 233 -2.55 6.63 -7.90
C HIS A 233 -3.40 7.47 -6.95
N THR A 234 -2.99 7.58 -5.68
CA THR A 234 -3.70 8.39 -4.71
C THR A 234 -3.06 9.77 -4.61
N HIS A 235 -1.81 9.86 -4.16
CA HIS A 235 -1.23 11.16 -3.81
C HIS A 235 -0.89 12.00 -5.04
N MET A 236 -0.28 11.42 -6.08
CA MET A 236 0.12 12.20 -7.26
C MET A 236 -1.06 12.60 -8.16
N VAL A 237 -2.24 12.01 -7.95
CA VAL A 237 -3.49 12.38 -8.64
C VAL A 237 -4.34 13.34 -7.79
N SER A 238 -4.61 12.99 -6.53
CA SER A 238 -5.54 13.76 -5.68
C SER A 238 -4.98 15.10 -5.22
N ILE A 239 -3.69 15.19 -4.90
CA ILE A 239 -3.10 16.44 -4.37
C ILE A 239 -3.19 17.58 -5.40
N PRO A 240 -2.83 17.39 -6.68
CA PRO A 240 -3.06 18.43 -7.69
C PRO A 240 -4.53 18.86 -7.80
N ILE A 241 -5.48 17.92 -7.76
CA ILE A 241 -6.92 18.24 -7.80
C ILE A 241 -7.31 19.10 -6.59
N GLN A 242 -6.91 18.70 -5.38
CA GLN A 242 -7.19 19.46 -4.17
C GLN A 242 -6.62 20.87 -4.25
N VAL A 243 -5.40 21.01 -4.79
CA VAL A 243 -4.73 22.29 -4.98
C VAL A 243 -5.51 23.20 -5.92
N GLU A 244 -5.97 22.69 -7.06
CA GLU A 244 -6.81 23.47 -7.97
C GLU A 244 -8.20 23.77 -7.37
N MET A 245 -8.75 22.91 -6.50
CA MET A 245 -9.99 23.21 -5.76
C MET A 245 -9.82 24.29 -4.68
N MET A 246 -8.61 24.46 -4.15
CA MET A 246 -8.30 25.52 -3.19
C MET A 246 -7.96 26.86 -3.85
N ARG A 247 -7.71 26.87 -5.17
CA ARG A 247 -7.54 28.10 -5.93
C ARG A 247 -8.91 28.68 -6.26
#